data_AF-A0A2G9EHZ2-F1
#
_entry.id   AF-A0A2G9EHZ2-F1
#
_cell.length_a   1.000
_cell.length_b   1.000
_cell.length_c   1.000
_cell.angle_alpha   90.00
_cell.angle_beta   90.00
_cell.angle_gamma   90.00
#
_symmetry.space_group_name_H-M   'P 1'
#
loop_
_entity.id
_entity.type
_entity.pdbx_description
1 polymer ?
#
loop_
_entity_poly.entity_id
_entity_poly.type
_entity_poly.pdbx_seq_one_letter_code
_entity_poly.pdbx_strand_id
1 'polypeptide(L)'
;MLKIAIYGKGGIGKSTISSNLSAIISKSGKKVLHIGCDPKGDSTRNLMGKKIPTVISILKEKNNLNREDIIYEGFDGIECVETGGPEAGIGCAGRGIITTMEELEDLEVFDEERDVIVYDVLGDVVCGGFAVPMREKYADIIYIVTSSEFMSIFAANNIMKSIKNFSKMKNIKFGGLIHNQRNNDSNINILKIFADMTKSKIIGEIPFSKELIKSELSGKTIAEMYPNSNLYNNFLELSEKILNNQDDIDFSPLSEEEMEYLAAEILKENIYYEEE
;
A
#
# COMPACT_ATOMS: atom_id res chain seq x y z
N MET A 1 -1.49 -5.02 18.43
CA MET A 1 -1.06 -4.18 17.30
C MET A 1 -1.23 -4.97 16.00
N LEU A 2 -2.03 -4.48 15.06
CA LEU A 2 -2.21 -5.06 13.72
C LEU A 2 -1.20 -4.43 12.75
N LYS A 3 -0.45 -5.24 11.99
CA LYS A 3 0.55 -4.77 11.03
C LYS A 3 0.10 -5.05 9.60
N ILE A 4 -0.17 -3.99 8.84
CA ILE A 4 -0.74 -4.05 7.49
C ILE A 4 0.30 -3.58 6.49
N ALA A 5 0.62 -4.39 5.49
CA ALA A 5 1.42 -3.93 4.36
C ALA A 5 0.57 -3.77 3.10
N ILE A 6 0.70 -2.62 2.45
CA ILE A 6 -0.01 -2.28 1.22
C ILE A 6 1.01 -2.25 0.08
N TYR A 7 0.81 -3.13 -0.89
CA TYR A 7 1.62 -3.23 -2.10
C TYR A 7 0.81 -2.80 -3.32
N GLY A 8 1.48 -2.59 -4.44
CA GLY A 8 0.84 -2.24 -5.71
C GLY A 8 1.85 -1.67 -6.71
N LYS A 9 1.43 -1.60 -7.97
CA LYS A 9 2.21 -0.98 -9.05
C LYS A 9 2.48 0.50 -8.74
N GLY A 10 3.65 1.00 -9.13
CA GLY A 10 3.97 2.41 -9.08
C GLY A 10 2.96 3.25 -9.88
N GLY A 11 2.52 4.36 -9.28
CA GLY A 11 1.55 5.26 -9.91
C GLY A 11 0.08 4.80 -9.83
N ILE A 12 -0.21 3.65 -9.20
CA ILE A 12 -1.59 3.15 -9.07
C ILE A 12 -2.43 3.87 -8.00
N GLY A 13 -1.84 4.79 -7.24
CA GLY A 13 -2.49 5.45 -6.10
C GLY A 13 -2.35 4.70 -4.78
N LYS A 14 -1.42 3.74 -4.68
CA LYS A 14 -1.09 3.00 -3.45
C LYS A 14 -0.94 3.92 -2.21
N SER A 15 -0.08 4.95 -2.32
CA SER A 15 0.20 5.90 -1.24
C SER A 15 -1.01 6.76 -0.86
N THR A 16 -1.88 7.04 -1.82
CA THR A 16 -3.15 7.71 -1.59
C THR A 16 -4.07 6.83 -0.77
N ILE A 17 -4.20 5.55 -1.13
CA ILE A 17 -5.04 4.60 -0.43
C ILE A 17 -4.52 4.37 0.99
N SER A 18 -3.21 4.16 1.16
CA SER A 18 -2.59 3.89 2.46
C SER A 18 -2.68 5.08 3.43
N SER A 19 -2.44 6.30 2.95
CA SER A 19 -2.56 7.52 3.78
C SER A 19 -4.01 7.79 4.18
N ASN A 20 -4.98 7.65 3.25
CA ASN A 20 -6.40 7.79 3.59
C ASN A 20 -6.88 6.69 4.55
N LEU A 21 -6.44 5.44 4.36
CA LEU A 21 -6.73 4.35 5.28
C LEU A 21 -6.21 4.67 6.69
N SER A 22 -4.97 5.16 6.80
CA SER A 22 -4.36 5.53 8.09
C SER A 22 -5.15 6.63 8.78
N ALA A 23 -5.56 7.66 8.04
CA ALA A 23 -6.39 8.76 8.54
C ALA A 23 -7.77 8.31 9.02
N ILE A 24 -8.43 7.39 8.31
CA ILE A 24 -9.75 6.91 8.71
C ILE A 24 -9.67 5.97 9.93
N ILE A 25 -8.63 5.14 9.99
CA ILE A 25 -8.36 4.29 11.16
C ILE A 25 -8.09 5.16 12.39
N SER A 26 -7.30 6.23 12.28
CA SER A 26 -7.04 7.13 13.41
C SER A 26 -8.30 7.82 13.90
N LYS A 27 -9.17 8.28 12.98
CA LYS A 27 -10.47 8.90 13.31
C LYS A 27 -11.40 7.97 14.10
N SER A 28 -11.16 6.66 14.04
CA SER A 28 -11.86 5.64 14.83
C SER A 28 -11.27 5.45 16.24
N GLY A 29 -10.37 6.34 16.68
CA GLY A 29 -9.74 6.33 17.99
C GLY A 29 -8.52 5.42 18.12
N LYS A 30 -7.96 4.93 17.01
CA LYS A 30 -6.79 4.03 17.01
C LYS A 30 -5.49 4.80 16.90
N LYS A 31 -4.46 4.37 17.64
CA LYS A 31 -3.08 4.86 17.48
C LYS A 31 -2.44 4.21 16.26
N VAL A 32 -2.06 5.02 15.27
CA VAL A 32 -1.53 4.54 13.98
C VAL A 32 -0.09 5.01 13.78
N LEU A 33 0.76 4.08 13.34
CA LEU A 33 2.07 4.39 12.76
C LEU A 33 2.03 4.10 11.26
N HIS A 34 2.35 5.10 10.45
CA HIS A 34 2.45 4.99 8.99
C HIS A 34 3.92 5.01 8.58
N ILE A 35 4.40 3.96 7.91
CA ILE A 35 5.78 3.84 7.45
C ILE A 35 5.79 3.78 5.92
N GLY A 36 6.34 4.83 5.31
CA GLY A 36 6.63 4.86 3.88
C GLY A 36 7.85 4.01 3.55
N CYS A 37 7.64 2.92 2.81
CA CYS A 37 8.67 2.01 2.30
C CYS A 37 8.83 2.16 0.78
N ASP A 38 8.82 3.41 0.29
CA ASP A 38 9.06 3.77 -1.10
C ASP A 38 10.30 4.70 -1.19
N PRO A 39 11.26 4.43 -2.10
CA PRO A 39 12.42 5.30 -2.29
C PRO A 39 12.07 6.75 -2.66
N LYS A 40 10.84 7.03 -3.14
CA LYS A 40 10.38 8.38 -3.48
C LYS A 40 10.13 9.28 -2.26
N GLY A 41 9.92 8.69 -1.08
CA GLY A 41 9.77 9.41 0.19
C GLY A 41 8.60 10.40 0.21
N ASP A 42 7.44 10.00 -0.31
CA ASP A 42 6.23 10.85 -0.36
C ASP A 42 4.93 10.14 0.07
N SER A 43 5.03 8.96 0.67
CA SER A 43 3.94 8.13 1.21
C SER A 43 3.08 8.87 2.26
N THR A 44 3.75 9.64 3.12
CA THR A 44 3.22 10.39 4.26
C THR A 44 2.78 11.81 3.91
N ARG A 45 3.00 12.27 2.66
CA ARG A 45 2.77 13.68 2.27
C ARG A 45 1.35 14.14 2.59
N ASN A 46 0.35 13.30 2.37
CA ASN A 46 -1.05 13.64 2.60
C ASN A 46 -1.45 13.62 4.09
N LEU A 47 -0.65 12.98 4.95
CA LEU A 47 -0.81 12.99 6.41
C LEU A 47 -0.11 14.20 7.04
N MET A 48 0.97 14.68 6.40
CA MET A 48 1.84 15.73 6.93
C MET A 48 1.60 17.12 6.29
N GLY A 49 0.89 17.22 5.18
CA GLY A 49 0.77 18.45 4.38
C GLY A 49 2.00 18.80 3.55
N LYS A 50 3.12 18.11 3.76
CA LYS A 50 4.44 18.36 3.15
C LYS A 50 5.28 17.08 3.16
N LYS A 51 6.41 17.10 2.44
CA LYS A 51 7.43 16.05 2.62
C LYS A 51 8.11 16.22 3.97
N ILE A 52 8.39 15.10 4.63
CA ILE A 52 9.23 15.04 5.83
C ILE A 52 10.62 14.52 5.47
N PRO A 53 11.64 14.80 6.29
CA PRO A 53 12.95 14.16 6.15
C PRO A 53 12.82 12.63 6.19
N THR A 54 13.62 11.95 5.38
CA THR A 54 13.64 10.49 5.31
C THR A 54 14.73 9.92 6.20
N VAL A 55 14.56 8.69 6.69
CA VAL A 55 15.54 7.96 7.50
C VAL A 55 16.88 7.91 6.78
N ILE A 56 16.88 7.55 5.50
CA ILE A 56 18.11 7.47 4.70
C ILE A 56 18.75 8.85 4.46
N SER A 57 17.97 9.92 4.36
CA SER A 57 18.56 11.27 4.28
C SER A 57 19.21 11.70 5.60
N ILE A 58 18.60 11.39 6.74
CA ILE A 58 19.13 11.77 8.05
C ILE A 58 20.39 10.97 8.38
N LEU A 59 20.42 9.67 8.05
CA LEU A 59 21.60 8.81 8.24
C LEU A 59 22.85 9.27 7.46
N LYS A 60 22.68 10.08 6.41
CA LYS A 60 23.83 10.70 5.71
C LYS A 60 24.45 11.84 6.50
N GLU A 61 23.69 12.46 7.39
CA GLU A 61 24.11 13.63 8.17
C GLU A 61 24.45 13.25 9.62
N LYS A 62 23.83 12.19 10.15
CA LYS A 62 23.92 11.76 11.55
C LYS A 62 24.03 10.24 11.63
N ASN A 63 25.02 9.73 12.39
CA ASN A 63 25.25 8.29 12.51
C ASN A 63 24.34 7.58 13.52
N ASN A 64 23.87 8.27 14.56
CA ASN A 64 23.03 7.69 15.61
C ASN A 64 21.68 8.41 15.60
N LEU A 65 20.63 7.69 15.25
CA LEU A 65 19.28 8.25 15.24
C LEU A 65 18.68 8.18 16.64
N ASN A 66 17.84 9.16 16.94
CA ASN A 66 16.87 9.14 18.03
C ASN A 66 15.47 9.08 17.40
N ARG A 67 14.48 8.68 18.21
CA ARG A 67 13.07 8.63 17.81
C ARG A 67 12.58 9.94 17.18
N GLU A 68 12.89 11.08 17.78
CA GLU A 68 12.41 12.38 17.30
C GLU A 68 13.05 12.83 15.97
N ASP A 69 14.13 12.18 15.54
CA ASP A 69 14.75 12.50 14.26
C ASP A 69 13.93 11.93 13.09
N ILE A 70 13.24 10.80 13.29
CA ILE A 70 12.63 10.03 12.19
C ILE A 70 11.12 9.80 12.32
N ILE A 71 10.54 10.00 13.50
CA ILE A 71 9.10 9.89 13.73
C ILE A 71 8.49 11.28 13.84
N TYR A 72 7.53 11.56 12.95
CA TYR A 72 6.85 12.85 12.88
C TYR A 72 5.35 12.68 13.09
N GLU A 73 4.73 13.55 13.88
CA GLU A 73 3.29 13.52 14.12
C GLU A 73 2.54 14.31 13.03
N GLY A 74 1.58 13.66 12.38
CA GLY A 74 0.75 14.22 11.31
C GLY A 74 -0.71 14.42 11.72
N PHE A 75 -1.60 14.39 10.73
CA PHE A 75 -3.04 14.46 10.92
C PHE A 75 -3.51 13.48 12.01
N ASP A 76 -4.34 13.99 12.94
CA ASP A 76 -5.01 13.19 13.98
C ASP A 76 -4.06 12.34 14.85
N GLY A 77 -2.82 12.83 15.06
CA GLY A 77 -1.83 12.17 15.91
C GLY A 77 -1.15 10.95 15.28
N ILE A 78 -1.29 10.76 13.96
CA ILE A 78 -0.65 9.65 13.25
C ILE A 78 0.86 9.87 13.21
N GLU A 79 1.60 8.90 13.70
CA GLU A 79 3.05 8.91 13.61
C GLU A 79 3.49 8.48 12.20
N CYS A 80 4.41 9.22 11.60
CA CYS A 80 4.84 9.08 10.22
C CYS A 80 6.35 8.89 10.15
N VAL A 81 6.78 7.89 9.40
CA VAL A 81 8.19 7.62 9.07
C VAL A 81 8.31 7.47 7.56
N GLU A 82 9.38 8.02 6.96
CA GLU A 82 9.71 7.81 5.56
C GLU A 82 11.08 7.19 5.41
N THR A 83 11.16 6.04 4.74
CA THR A 83 12.43 5.36 4.43
C THR A 83 13.28 6.27 3.54
N GLY A 84 12.70 6.74 2.42
CA GLY A 84 13.46 7.38 1.36
C GLY A 84 14.35 6.39 0.60
N GLY A 85 15.12 6.91 -0.34
CA GLY A 85 15.98 6.13 -1.20
C GLY A 85 17.34 6.80 -1.41
N PRO A 86 18.31 6.06 -1.96
CA PRO A 86 19.55 6.67 -2.41
C PRO A 86 19.26 7.62 -3.60
N GLU A 87 20.25 8.44 -3.98
CA GLU A 87 20.11 9.29 -5.16
C GLU A 87 19.80 8.46 -6.41
N ALA A 88 18.98 9.00 -7.32
CA ALA A 88 18.59 8.29 -8.53
C ALA A 88 19.82 7.84 -9.33
N GLY A 89 19.91 6.54 -9.62
CA GLY A 89 21.06 5.94 -10.31
C GLY A 89 22.22 5.51 -9.41
N ILE A 90 22.13 5.72 -8.09
CA ILE A 90 23.17 5.36 -7.12
C ILE A 90 22.56 4.45 -6.04
N GLY A 91 23.26 3.39 -5.64
CA GLY A 91 22.86 2.54 -4.50
C GLY A 91 21.70 1.58 -4.76
N CYS A 92 21.11 1.05 -3.69
CA CYS A 92 20.02 0.06 -3.72
C CYS A 92 18.85 0.51 -2.83
N ALA A 93 17.71 0.85 -3.45
CA ALA A 93 16.50 1.24 -2.74
C ALA A 93 16.05 0.18 -1.71
N GLY A 94 16.16 -1.09 -2.06
CA GLY A 94 15.81 -2.19 -1.15
C GLY A 94 16.68 -2.24 0.12
N ARG A 95 17.94 -1.76 0.07
CA ARG A 95 18.79 -1.67 1.26
C ARG A 95 18.33 -0.55 2.20
N GLY A 96 17.77 0.53 1.65
CA GLY A 96 17.20 1.60 2.46
C GLY A 96 16.07 1.12 3.36
N ILE A 97 15.21 0.24 2.84
CA ILE A 97 14.12 -0.37 3.62
C ILE A 97 14.69 -1.27 4.73
N ILE A 98 15.69 -2.11 4.42
CA ILE A 98 16.36 -2.94 5.43
C ILE A 98 16.88 -2.08 6.58
N THR A 99 17.70 -1.07 6.25
CA THR A 99 18.30 -0.17 7.24
C THR A 99 17.24 0.57 8.03
N THR A 100 16.18 1.08 7.38
CA THR A 100 15.09 1.76 8.09
C THR A 100 14.39 0.85 9.08
N MET A 101 14.14 -0.41 8.71
CA MET A 101 13.53 -1.37 9.63
C MET A 101 14.46 -1.72 10.81
N GLU A 102 15.76 -1.87 10.56
CA GLU A 102 16.78 -2.10 11.60
C GLU A 102 16.83 -0.92 12.59
N GLU A 103 16.87 0.32 12.11
CA GLU A 103 16.85 1.52 12.98
C GLU A 103 15.57 1.61 13.82
N LEU A 104 14.41 1.28 13.24
CA LEU A 104 13.15 1.26 13.99
C LEU A 104 13.10 0.16 15.04
N GLU A 105 13.78 -0.97 14.81
CA GLU A 105 13.96 -2.03 15.82
C GLU A 105 14.91 -1.60 16.93
N ASP A 106 16.06 -1.02 16.60
CA ASP A 106 17.05 -0.55 17.57
C ASP A 106 16.50 0.58 18.45
N LEU A 107 15.58 1.38 17.92
CA LEU A 107 14.85 2.42 18.64
C LEU A 107 13.62 1.88 19.41
N GLU A 108 13.41 0.57 19.43
CA GLU A 108 12.30 -0.12 20.10
C GLU A 108 10.91 0.39 19.66
N VAL A 109 10.82 0.96 18.45
CA VAL A 109 9.58 1.59 17.95
C VAL A 109 8.47 0.55 17.88
N PHE A 110 8.76 -0.68 17.50
CA PHE A 110 7.75 -1.74 17.37
C PHE A 110 7.23 -2.28 18.70
N ASP A 111 7.88 -1.96 19.83
CA ASP A 111 7.46 -2.40 21.17
C ASP A 111 6.53 -1.38 21.86
N GLU A 112 6.40 -0.17 21.29
CA GLU A 112 5.49 0.86 21.78
C GLU A 112 4.01 0.50 21.58
N GLU A 113 3.15 0.93 22.52
CA GLU A 113 1.71 0.67 22.45
C GLU A 113 1.03 1.41 21.29
N ARG A 114 0.82 0.70 20.17
CA ARG A 114 0.01 1.14 19.03
C ARG A 114 -1.04 0.11 18.64
N ASP A 115 -2.11 0.60 18.03
CA ASP A 115 -3.19 -0.25 17.55
C ASP A 115 -2.86 -0.83 16.17
N VAL A 116 -2.33 0.01 15.26
CA VAL A 116 -2.11 -0.35 13.86
C VAL A 116 -0.80 0.22 13.33
N ILE A 117 -0.07 -0.57 12.55
CA ILE A 117 1.02 -0.11 11.68
C ILE A 117 0.60 -0.30 10.23
N VAL A 118 0.76 0.74 9.40
CA VAL A 118 0.52 0.69 7.96
C VAL A 118 1.84 0.91 7.23
N TYR A 119 2.29 -0.11 6.49
CA TYR A 119 3.44 -0.03 5.60
C TYR A 119 2.99 0.26 4.17
N ASP A 120 3.46 1.36 3.60
CA ASP A 120 3.27 1.68 2.19
C ASP A 120 4.47 1.22 1.37
N VAL A 121 4.38 0.08 0.68
CA VAL A 121 5.55 -0.59 0.08
C VAL A 121 5.53 -0.58 -1.44
N LEU A 122 6.66 -0.24 -2.06
CA LEU A 122 6.80 -0.32 -3.52
C LEU A 122 6.59 -1.76 -4.02
N GLY A 123 5.67 -1.95 -4.97
CA GLY A 123 5.32 -3.26 -5.52
C GLY A 123 5.83 -3.55 -6.94
N ASP A 124 6.49 -2.59 -7.60
CA ASP A 124 6.98 -2.78 -8.98
C ASP A 124 8.11 -3.80 -9.09
N VAL A 125 8.99 -3.83 -8.09
CA VAL A 125 10.15 -4.72 -8.02
C VAL A 125 10.12 -5.40 -6.67
N VAL A 126 9.83 -6.70 -6.64
CA VAL A 126 9.80 -7.47 -5.39
C VAL A 126 11.14 -8.16 -5.16
N CYS A 127 12.21 -7.36 -5.09
CA CYS A 127 13.54 -7.87 -4.73
C CYS A 127 13.64 -8.11 -3.21
N GLY A 128 14.73 -8.74 -2.75
CA GLY A 128 14.89 -9.15 -1.35
C GLY A 128 14.70 -8.02 -0.32
N GLY A 129 14.96 -6.75 -0.68
CA GLY A 129 14.73 -5.58 0.18
C GLY A 129 13.27 -5.12 0.24
N PHE A 130 12.57 -5.04 -0.89
CA PHE A 130 11.13 -4.69 -0.92
C PHE A 130 10.23 -5.78 -0.33
N ALA A 131 10.76 -7.00 -0.22
CA ALA A 131 10.12 -8.09 0.50
C ALA A 131 10.36 -8.06 2.01
N VAL A 132 11.13 -7.11 2.56
CA VAL A 132 11.40 -7.04 4.02
C VAL A 132 10.13 -6.91 4.83
N PRO A 133 9.16 -6.03 4.50
CA PRO A 133 7.88 -5.99 5.22
C PRO A 133 7.10 -7.30 5.14
N MET A 134 7.34 -8.15 4.13
CA MET A 134 6.75 -9.49 4.03
C MET A 134 7.42 -10.54 4.92
N ARG A 135 8.55 -10.21 5.56
CA ARG A 135 9.24 -11.13 6.48
C ARG A 135 8.51 -11.16 7.82
N GLU A 136 8.53 -12.35 8.43
CA GLU A 136 8.08 -12.59 9.80
C GLU A 136 8.59 -11.51 10.74
N LYS A 137 7.65 -10.87 11.45
CA LYS A 137 7.74 -9.75 12.40
C LYS A 137 7.23 -8.39 11.91
N TYR A 138 7.23 -8.10 10.61
CA TYR A 138 6.88 -6.74 10.13
C TYR A 138 5.45 -6.58 9.65
N ALA A 139 4.85 -7.56 8.98
CA ALA A 139 3.44 -7.49 8.58
C ALA A 139 2.70 -8.78 8.92
N ASP A 140 1.48 -8.64 9.41
CA ASP A 140 0.56 -9.74 9.68
C ASP A 140 -0.26 -10.07 8.43
N ILE A 141 -0.61 -9.04 7.65
CA ILE A 141 -1.49 -9.16 6.48
C ILE A 141 -1.07 -8.21 5.36
N ILE A 142 -1.14 -8.71 4.13
CA ILE A 142 -0.83 -7.95 2.91
C ILE A 142 -2.11 -7.67 2.11
N TYR A 143 -2.24 -6.44 1.67
CA TYR A 143 -3.23 -6.04 0.65
C TYR A 143 -2.51 -5.51 -0.60
N ILE A 144 -3.12 -5.73 -1.76
CA ILE A 144 -2.58 -5.24 -3.04
C ILE A 144 -3.57 -4.23 -3.64
N VAL A 145 -3.12 -2.98 -3.80
CA VAL A 145 -3.83 -1.97 -4.58
C VAL A 145 -3.56 -2.21 -6.05
N THR A 146 -4.62 -2.32 -6.83
CA THR A 146 -4.56 -2.51 -8.28
C THR A 146 -5.69 -1.75 -8.98
N SER A 147 -5.66 -1.72 -10.31
CA SER A 147 -6.74 -1.17 -11.15
C SER A 147 -7.18 -2.20 -12.17
N SER A 148 -8.12 -1.84 -13.02
CA SER A 148 -8.56 -2.68 -14.14
C SER A 148 -7.60 -2.69 -15.34
N GLU A 149 -6.47 -1.98 -15.26
CA GLU A 149 -5.45 -2.00 -16.32
C GLU A 149 -4.63 -3.30 -16.27
N PHE A 150 -4.42 -3.93 -17.43
CA PHE A 150 -3.70 -5.21 -17.51
C PHE A 150 -2.31 -5.16 -16.85
N MET A 151 -1.53 -4.11 -17.06
CA MET A 151 -0.20 -3.99 -16.45
C MET A 151 -0.25 -3.83 -14.93
N SER A 152 -1.34 -3.27 -14.38
CA SER A 152 -1.55 -3.18 -12.94
C SER A 152 -1.87 -4.55 -12.34
N ILE A 153 -2.67 -5.35 -13.06
CA ILE A 153 -2.99 -6.73 -12.71
C ILE A 153 -1.75 -7.62 -12.82
N PHE A 154 -0.93 -7.44 -13.85
CA PHE A 154 0.34 -8.15 -14.02
C PHE A 154 1.28 -7.92 -12.82
N ALA A 155 1.41 -6.67 -12.38
CA ALA A 155 2.17 -6.34 -11.17
C ALA A 155 1.57 -7.00 -9.92
N ALA A 156 0.23 -6.94 -9.75
CA ALA A 156 -0.47 -7.60 -8.65
C ALA A 156 -0.19 -9.11 -8.62
N ASN A 157 -0.23 -9.78 -9.78
CA ASN A 157 0.08 -11.20 -9.88
C ASN A 157 1.53 -11.54 -9.47
N ASN A 158 2.49 -10.70 -9.83
CA ASN A 158 3.90 -10.88 -9.41
C ASN A 158 4.10 -10.66 -7.91
N ILE A 159 3.37 -9.70 -7.32
CA ILE A 159 3.34 -9.53 -5.87
C ILE A 159 2.74 -10.77 -5.22
N MET A 160 1.62 -11.31 -5.72
CA MET A 160 1.01 -12.55 -5.23
C MET A 160 1.99 -13.73 -5.30
N LYS A 161 2.75 -13.91 -6.39
CA LYS A 161 3.82 -14.92 -6.48
C LYS A 161 4.84 -14.77 -5.35
N SER A 162 5.22 -13.53 -5.05
CA SER A 162 6.15 -13.23 -3.96
C SER A 162 5.55 -13.59 -2.60
N ILE A 163 4.31 -13.20 -2.32
CA ILE A 163 3.59 -13.57 -1.09
C ILE A 163 3.51 -15.11 -0.96
N LYS A 164 3.24 -15.83 -2.05
CA LYS A 164 3.19 -17.31 -2.04
C LYS A 164 4.54 -17.96 -1.75
N ASN A 165 5.63 -17.32 -2.16
CA ASN A 165 6.99 -17.79 -1.84
C ASN A 165 7.35 -17.54 -0.37
N PHE A 166 6.91 -16.42 0.22
CA PHE A 166 7.16 -16.09 1.62
C PHE A 166 6.22 -16.81 2.61
N SER A 167 4.94 -17.00 2.26
CA SER A 167 3.95 -17.71 3.09
C SER A 167 4.33 -19.17 3.35
N LYS A 168 4.96 -19.84 2.38
CA LYS A 168 5.51 -21.20 2.57
C LYS A 168 6.60 -21.27 3.64
N MET A 169 7.24 -20.14 3.95
CA MET A 169 8.31 -20.06 4.93
C MET A 169 7.83 -19.48 6.27
N LYS A 170 6.81 -18.62 6.26
CA LYS A 170 6.44 -17.72 7.38
C LYS A 170 4.94 -17.39 7.36
N ASN A 171 4.31 -17.23 8.54
CA ASN A 171 2.87 -16.96 8.73
C ASN A 171 2.43 -15.53 8.30
N ILE A 172 2.59 -15.16 7.02
CA ILE A 172 2.02 -13.91 6.49
C ILE A 172 0.74 -14.19 5.72
N LYS A 173 -0.31 -13.42 6.04
CA LYS A 173 -1.62 -13.59 5.41
C LYS A 173 -1.77 -12.73 4.17
N PHE A 174 -2.56 -13.21 3.21
CA PHE A 174 -3.03 -12.39 2.11
C PHE A 174 -4.48 -11.95 2.37
N GLY A 175 -4.68 -10.64 2.52
CA GLY A 175 -6.00 -10.06 2.84
C GLY A 175 -6.84 -9.72 1.61
N GLY A 176 -6.24 -9.68 0.41
CA GLY A 176 -6.96 -9.50 -0.85
C GLY A 176 -6.55 -8.25 -1.64
N LEU A 177 -7.37 -7.97 -2.65
CA LEU A 177 -7.19 -6.90 -3.62
C LEU A 177 -8.03 -5.68 -3.25
N ILE A 178 -7.45 -4.49 -3.40
CA ILE A 178 -8.14 -3.20 -3.29
C ILE A 178 -8.18 -2.59 -4.69
N HIS A 179 -9.38 -2.38 -5.21
CA HIS A 179 -9.54 -1.73 -6.51
C HIS A 179 -9.47 -0.22 -6.34
N ASN A 180 -8.54 0.41 -7.04
CA ASN A 180 -8.49 1.86 -7.18
C ASN A 180 -8.87 2.24 -8.61
N GLN A 181 -10.02 2.88 -8.78
CA GLN A 181 -10.48 3.36 -10.08
C GLN A 181 -9.70 4.62 -10.47
N ARG A 182 -8.93 4.52 -11.56
CA ARG A 182 -8.03 5.58 -12.04
C ARG A 182 -8.71 6.59 -12.97
N ASN A 183 -9.82 6.19 -13.57
CA ASN A 183 -10.64 6.98 -14.47
C ASN A 183 -12.08 6.44 -14.43
N ASN A 184 -12.99 7.14 -15.13
CA ASN A 184 -14.39 6.73 -15.22
C ASN A 184 -14.60 5.46 -16.07
N ASP A 185 -13.63 5.11 -16.91
CA ASP A 185 -13.68 3.97 -17.83
C ASP A 185 -13.20 2.66 -17.17
N SER A 186 -12.90 2.72 -15.86
CA SER A 186 -12.38 1.59 -15.10
C SER A 186 -13.46 0.52 -14.93
N ASN A 187 -13.36 -0.57 -15.70
CA ASN A 187 -14.30 -1.68 -15.60
C ASN A 187 -13.89 -2.69 -14.51
N ILE A 188 -14.66 -2.75 -13.42
CA ILE A 188 -14.43 -3.69 -12.31
C ILE A 188 -14.46 -5.17 -12.74
N ASN A 189 -15.19 -5.52 -13.81
CA ASN A 189 -15.32 -6.90 -14.27
C ASN A 189 -13.97 -7.52 -14.63
N ILE A 190 -13.05 -6.73 -15.20
CA ILE A 190 -11.68 -7.17 -15.47
C ILE A 190 -11.00 -7.66 -14.18
N LEU A 191 -11.12 -6.89 -13.11
CA LEU A 191 -10.52 -7.25 -11.83
C LEU A 191 -11.25 -8.43 -11.18
N LYS A 192 -12.57 -8.56 -11.37
CA LYS A 192 -13.34 -9.73 -10.92
C LYS A 192 -12.89 -11.01 -11.60
N ILE A 193 -12.70 -11.00 -12.92
CA ILE A 193 -12.15 -12.15 -13.68
C ILE A 193 -10.79 -12.53 -13.10
N PHE A 194 -9.90 -11.56 -12.89
CA PHE A 194 -8.60 -11.83 -12.27
C PHE A 194 -8.73 -12.39 -10.84
N ALA A 195 -9.62 -11.84 -10.02
CA ALA A 195 -9.87 -12.32 -8.67
C ALA A 195 -10.38 -13.77 -8.67
N ASP A 196 -11.31 -14.11 -9.57
CA ASP A 196 -11.87 -15.45 -9.72
C ASP A 196 -10.81 -16.46 -10.18
N MET A 197 -10.03 -16.12 -11.22
CA MET A 197 -8.94 -16.97 -11.72
C MET A 197 -7.89 -17.23 -10.64
N THR A 198 -7.59 -16.23 -9.82
CA THR A 198 -6.62 -16.35 -8.71
C THR A 198 -7.23 -16.90 -7.42
N LYS A 199 -8.55 -17.13 -7.37
CA LYS A 199 -9.33 -17.45 -6.17
C LYS A 199 -9.21 -16.41 -5.04
N SER A 200 -8.74 -15.20 -5.36
CA SER A 200 -8.61 -14.11 -4.41
C SER A 200 -9.93 -13.36 -4.23
N LYS A 201 -9.89 -12.24 -3.51
CA LYS A 201 -11.07 -11.43 -3.23
C LYS A 201 -10.77 -9.96 -3.38
N ILE A 202 -11.72 -9.23 -3.95
CA ILE A 202 -11.73 -7.76 -3.92
C ILE A 202 -12.40 -7.36 -2.60
N ILE A 203 -11.66 -6.71 -1.71
CA ILE A 203 -12.17 -6.33 -0.39
C ILE A 203 -12.77 -4.93 -0.34
N GLY A 204 -12.39 -4.06 -1.28
CA GLY A 204 -12.96 -2.73 -1.41
C GLY A 204 -12.66 -2.10 -2.76
N GLU A 205 -13.51 -1.14 -3.11
CA GLU A 205 -13.44 -0.33 -4.31
C GLU A 205 -13.40 1.13 -3.90
N ILE A 206 -12.38 1.84 -4.38
CA ILE A 206 -12.25 3.29 -4.23
C ILE A 206 -12.54 3.92 -5.60
N PRO A 207 -13.67 4.64 -5.75
CA PRO A 207 -14.09 5.19 -7.02
C PRO A 207 -13.20 6.36 -7.45
N PHE A 208 -13.12 6.59 -8.76
CA PHE A 208 -12.43 7.74 -9.30
C PHE A 208 -13.15 9.01 -8.83
N SER A 209 -12.43 9.93 -8.20
CA SER A 209 -13.04 11.12 -7.60
C SER A 209 -12.18 12.36 -7.74
N LYS A 210 -12.82 13.46 -8.15
CA LYS A 210 -12.21 14.80 -8.14
C LYS A 210 -11.88 15.28 -6.73
N GLU A 211 -12.59 14.80 -5.71
CA GLU A 211 -12.30 15.11 -4.31
C GLU A 211 -10.94 14.54 -3.90
N LEU A 212 -10.64 13.31 -4.31
CA LEU A 212 -9.36 12.64 -4.05
C LEU A 212 -8.20 13.39 -4.69
N ILE A 213 -8.35 13.78 -5.95
CA ILE A 213 -7.33 14.58 -6.67
C ILE A 213 -7.11 15.92 -5.96
N LYS A 214 -8.19 16.62 -5.57
CA LYS A 214 -8.09 17.90 -4.87
C LYS A 214 -7.43 17.77 -3.50
N SER A 215 -7.71 16.68 -2.77
CA SER A 215 -7.11 16.44 -1.47
C SER A 215 -5.61 16.17 -1.59
N GLU A 216 -5.21 15.31 -2.52
CA GLU A 216 -3.80 15.06 -2.85
C GLU A 216 -3.07 16.35 -3.22
N LEU A 217 -3.61 17.16 -4.14
CA LEU A 217 -2.97 18.42 -4.53
C LEU A 217 -2.79 19.37 -3.33
N SER A 218 -3.73 19.35 -2.40
CA SER A 218 -3.68 20.14 -1.15
C SER A 218 -2.79 19.54 -0.06
N GLY A 219 -2.25 18.32 -0.28
CA GLY A 219 -1.45 17.60 0.72
C GLY A 219 -2.27 17.09 1.90
N LYS A 220 -3.56 16.79 1.69
CA LYS A 220 -4.50 16.39 2.74
C LYS A 220 -5.20 15.09 2.38
N THR A 221 -5.74 14.41 3.39
CA THR A 221 -6.59 13.23 3.21
C THR A 221 -8.06 13.61 2.99
N ILE A 222 -8.87 12.65 2.54
CA ILE A 222 -10.33 12.74 2.47
C ILE A 222 -10.91 12.94 3.87
N ALA A 223 -10.36 12.28 4.89
CA ALA A 223 -10.79 12.46 6.27
C ALA A 223 -10.64 13.90 6.76
N GLU A 224 -9.61 14.61 6.28
CA GLU A 224 -9.38 16.02 6.62
C GLU A 224 -10.23 16.99 5.79
N MET A 225 -10.32 16.80 4.47
CA MET A 225 -10.98 17.78 3.58
C MET A 225 -12.46 17.52 3.32
N TYR A 226 -12.86 16.26 3.29
CA TYR A 226 -14.19 15.83 2.86
C TYR A 226 -14.78 14.76 3.81
N PRO A 227 -14.85 15.01 5.13
CA PRO A 227 -15.24 14.01 6.14
C PRO A 227 -16.67 13.49 6.01
N ASN A 228 -17.51 14.11 5.19
CA ASN A 228 -18.91 13.74 4.99
C ASN A 228 -19.21 13.28 3.55
N SER A 229 -18.19 13.06 2.71
CA SER A 229 -18.42 12.67 1.31
C SER A 229 -18.65 11.16 1.17
N ASN A 230 -19.22 10.74 0.05
CA ASN A 230 -19.39 9.31 -0.24
C ASN A 230 -18.04 8.59 -0.27
N LEU A 231 -16.99 9.27 -0.76
CA LEU A 231 -15.65 8.72 -0.80
C LEU A 231 -15.08 8.46 0.61
N TYR A 232 -15.40 9.32 1.58
CA TYR A 232 -15.08 9.05 2.99
C TYR A 232 -15.71 7.73 3.44
N ASN A 233 -16.98 7.50 3.13
CA ASN A 233 -17.68 6.26 3.49
C ASN A 233 -17.06 5.04 2.79
N ASN A 234 -16.61 5.16 1.53
CA ASN A 234 -15.89 4.06 0.87
C ASN A 234 -14.60 3.68 1.60
N PHE A 235 -13.82 4.67 2.08
CA PHE A 235 -12.64 4.40 2.90
C PHE A 235 -12.99 3.86 4.29
N LEU A 236 -14.08 4.34 4.91
CA LEU A 236 -14.58 3.82 6.18
C LEU A 236 -14.93 2.33 6.06
N GLU A 237 -15.74 1.96 5.09
CA GLU A 237 -16.10 0.55 4.83
C GLU A 237 -14.86 -0.32 4.56
N LEU A 238 -13.89 0.18 3.79
CA LEU A 238 -12.63 -0.51 3.57
C LEU A 238 -11.86 -0.71 4.88
N SER A 239 -11.76 0.35 5.70
CA SER A 239 -11.07 0.30 6.98
C SER A 239 -11.71 -0.69 7.96
N GLU A 240 -13.05 -0.70 8.04
CA GLU A 240 -13.79 -1.62 8.90
C GLU A 240 -13.59 -3.08 8.47
N LYS A 241 -13.61 -3.35 7.16
CA LYS A 241 -13.31 -4.69 6.64
C LYS A 241 -11.90 -5.14 7.02
N ILE A 242 -10.90 -4.28 6.88
CA ILE A 242 -9.50 -4.59 7.21
C ILE A 242 -9.32 -4.81 8.72
N LEU A 243 -9.97 -4.00 9.55
CA LEU A 243 -9.86 -4.10 11.01
C LEU A 243 -10.61 -5.32 11.57
N ASN A 244 -11.79 -5.63 11.04
CA ASN A 244 -12.67 -6.68 11.54
C ASN A 244 -12.43 -8.05 10.91
N ASN A 245 -11.88 -8.11 9.68
CA ASN A 245 -11.61 -9.35 8.96
C ASN A 245 -10.13 -9.40 8.54
N GLN A 246 -9.40 -10.32 9.15
CA GLN A 246 -8.00 -10.61 8.89
C GLN A 246 -7.83 -12.07 8.46
N ASP A 247 -8.81 -12.57 7.70
CA ASP A 247 -8.79 -13.92 7.14
C ASP A 247 -7.64 -14.05 6.15
N ASP A 248 -6.97 -15.20 6.20
CA ASP A 248 -5.98 -15.55 5.18
C ASP A 248 -6.72 -16.09 3.96
N ILE A 249 -6.82 -15.27 2.91
CA ILE A 249 -7.53 -15.64 1.69
C ILE A 249 -6.67 -16.62 0.93
N ASP A 250 -7.18 -17.84 0.69
CA ASP A 250 -6.49 -18.77 -0.21
C ASP A 250 -6.40 -18.18 -1.62
N PHE A 251 -5.24 -18.27 -2.24
CA PHE A 251 -5.00 -17.69 -3.55
C PHE A 251 -3.96 -18.47 -4.36
N SER A 252 -4.08 -18.36 -5.67
CA SER A 252 -3.17 -18.96 -6.63
C SER A 252 -2.79 -17.94 -7.69
N PRO A 253 -1.55 -17.41 -7.65
CA PRO A 253 -1.06 -16.54 -8.71
C PRO A 253 -1.07 -17.27 -10.05
N LEU A 254 -1.38 -16.54 -11.12
CA LEU A 254 -1.43 -17.03 -12.49
C LEU A 254 -0.03 -17.25 -13.05
N SER A 255 0.12 -18.33 -13.83
CA SER A 255 1.25 -18.56 -14.74
C SER A 255 1.29 -17.52 -15.87
N GLU A 256 2.37 -17.54 -16.65
CA GLU A 256 2.48 -16.65 -17.82
C GLU A 256 1.39 -16.95 -18.86
N GLU A 257 1.12 -18.22 -19.14
CA GLU A 257 0.06 -18.64 -20.07
C GLU A 257 -1.34 -18.21 -19.60
N GLU A 258 -1.63 -18.33 -18.31
CA GLU A 258 -2.90 -17.87 -17.73
C GLU A 258 -3.04 -16.34 -17.76
N MET A 259 -1.93 -15.60 -17.65
CA MET A 259 -1.94 -14.14 -17.80
C MET A 259 -2.22 -13.73 -19.24
N GLU A 260 -1.68 -14.44 -20.24
CA GLU A 260 -2.01 -14.21 -21.66
C GLU A 260 -3.48 -14.57 -21.95
N TYR A 261 -3.99 -15.64 -21.34
CA TYR A 261 -5.41 -15.98 -21.42
C TYR A 261 -6.29 -14.87 -20.84
N LEU A 262 -5.94 -14.32 -19.67
CA LEU A 262 -6.64 -13.18 -19.08
C LEU A 262 -6.62 -11.96 -20.01
N ALA A 263 -5.48 -11.66 -20.66
CA ALA A 263 -5.41 -10.58 -21.64
C ALA A 263 -6.40 -10.79 -22.79
N ALA A 264 -6.50 -12.02 -23.29
CA ALA A 264 -7.47 -12.38 -24.34
C ALA A 264 -8.93 -12.25 -23.87
N GLU A 265 -9.26 -12.63 -22.63
CA GLU A 265 -10.60 -12.45 -22.08
C GLU A 265 -10.97 -10.97 -21.91
N ILE A 266 -10.03 -10.12 -21.49
CA ILE A 266 -10.23 -8.67 -21.39
C ILE A 266 -10.56 -8.07 -22.77
N LEU A 267 -9.91 -8.55 -23.84
CA LEU A 267 -10.20 -8.13 -25.21
C LEU A 267 -11.60 -8.56 -25.66
N LYS A 268 -12.04 -9.78 -25.30
CA LYS A 268 -13.37 -10.31 -25.67
C LYS A 268 -14.53 -9.58 -25.01
N GLU A 269 -14.33 -9.01 -23.82
CA GLU A 269 -15.36 -8.18 -23.18
C GLU A 269 -15.61 -6.84 -23.93
N ASN A 270 -14.93 -6.58 -25.06
CA ASN A 270 -15.07 -5.36 -25.88
C ASN A 270 -14.86 -4.06 -25.08
N ILE A 271 -14.03 -4.10 -24.02
CA ILE A 271 -13.86 -2.96 -23.11
C ILE A 271 -13.00 -1.83 -23.71
N TYR A 272 -12.17 -2.14 -24.71
CA TYR A 272 -11.24 -1.18 -25.33
C TYR A 272 -11.52 -0.90 -26.81
N TYR A 273 -12.53 -1.54 -27.40
CA TYR A 273 -12.92 -1.34 -28.80
C TYR A 273 -14.40 -0.97 -28.84
N GLU A 274 -14.68 0.33 -28.80
CA GLU A 274 -15.89 0.82 -29.48
C GLU A 274 -15.70 0.52 -30.97
N GLU A 275 -16.71 -0.11 -31.60
CA GLU A 275 -16.76 -0.29 -33.05
C GLU A 275 -16.60 1.08 -33.74
N GLU A 276 -15.83 1.11 -34.84
CA GLU A 276 -15.52 2.27 -35.68
C GLU A 276 -16.72 3.17 -36.03
#